data_AF-A0A5C8K2W6-F1
#
_entry.id   AF-A0A5C8K2W6-F1
#
_cell.length_a   1.000
_cell.length_b   1.000
_cell.length_c   1.000
_cell.angle_alpha   90.00
_cell.angle_beta   90.00
_cell.angle_gamma   90.00
#
_symmetry.space_group_name_H-M   'P 1'
#
loop_
_entity.id
_entity.type
_entity.pdbx_description
1 polymer ?
#
loop_
_entity_poly.entity_id
_entity_poly.type
_entity_poly.pdbx_seq_one_letter_code
_entity_poly.pdbx_strand_id
1 'polypeptide(L)'
;MLPPIPRLPEARTLIEMDRYFVLHAPRQTGKTTVLDALASGLTAEGGTAALMFSCERAKAAGDDYGAAESLLLDSLRESAELSGWPKKLLPPPSRPRVTPGSRFGAALREWCRRCPRRVVLFLDEIDALQGNSLVSVLGQLRDGHNKRSKGYPFPASVVLCGLRDLRDYKVASGGAPERFNAASPFNILADSLRLGDFTADDIAELYDQHTQATGQGFTKDAVDRAFELTQGQPWLVNALAYEITFQMRVTGTITCERIEEAKERLIRKRATHLDSLAARLYEPRVKRVMEPIVAGGPYTDRGNSEDLSYARDLGLITQQPPPQVANPIYREVILRVLGDLTEQNVHADPHSFVLPDGRFDLPRLLEEFVVFWREHGEVLIQQEGYHEAACQIILMAFLHRLVNGGGHLDREYAAGRKRMDVYIRWPYTSPDGERLTQREAMELKVWRPGADDPEPAGLAQLDRYLDRLTLTTGVLVIFDRRPQAPPWKERGSFDLATTPSGRQVTLLRV
;
A
#
# COMPACT_ATOMS: atom_id res chain seq x y z
N MET A 1 -16.72 -7.47 13.78
CA MET A 1 -16.43 -6.60 12.62
C MET A 1 -16.67 -5.17 13.09
N LEU A 2 -15.69 -4.28 12.97
CA LEU A 2 -15.91 -2.85 13.27
C LEU A 2 -17.13 -2.35 12.49
N PRO A 3 -18.01 -1.54 13.10
CA PRO A 3 -19.05 -0.88 12.35
C PRO A 3 -18.36 -0.08 11.23
N PRO A 4 -18.68 -0.34 9.95
CA PRO A 4 -17.98 0.31 8.84
C PRO A 4 -18.43 1.77 8.62
N ILE A 5 -19.61 2.14 9.13
CA ILE A 5 -20.24 3.44 8.93
C ILE A 5 -19.43 4.60 9.56
N PRO A 6 -18.86 4.49 10.78
CA PRO A 6 -17.95 5.48 11.35
C PRO A 6 -16.76 5.88 10.47
N ARG A 7 -16.34 5.02 9.53
CA ARG A 7 -15.23 5.32 8.60
C ARG A 7 -15.64 6.18 7.41
N LEU A 8 -16.93 6.44 7.21
CA LEU A 8 -17.48 7.33 6.18
C LEU A 8 -18.67 8.15 6.72
N PRO A 9 -18.46 9.03 7.72
CA PRO A 9 -19.55 9.78 8.35
C PRO A 9 -20.27 10.71 7.35
N GLU A 10 -19.52 11.25 6.37
CA GLU A 10 -20.03 12.16 5.34
C GLU A 10 -20.91 11.46 4.31
N ALA A 11 -20.70 10.15 4.06
CA ALA A 11 -21.43 9.40 3.04
C ALA A 11 -22.93 9.39 3.33
N ARG A 12 -23.33 9.23 4.60
CA ARG A 12 -24.74 9.27 5.00
C ARG A 12 -25.36 10.63 4.70
N THR A 13 -24.68 11.70 5.09
CA THR A 13 -25.12 13.08 4.87
C THR A 13 -25.32 13.36 3.37
N LEU A 14 -24.39 12.94 2.52
CA LEU A 14 -24.51 13.09 1.06
C LEU A 14 -25.69 12.31 0.47
N ILE A 15 -25.97 11.10 0.99
CA ILE A 15 -27.12 10.28 0.56
C ILE A 15 -28.45 10.91 0.98
N GLU A 16 -28.52 11.53 2.16
CA GLU A 16 -29.68 12.25 2.64
C GLU A 16 -29.93 13.55 1.85
N MET A 17 -28.86 14.18 1.34
CA MET A 17 -28.92 15.34 0.46
C MET A 17 -29.13 14.98 -1.03
N ASP A 18 -29.44 13.72 -1.35
CA ASP A 18 -29.65 13.21 -2.71
C ASP A 18 -28.48 13.52 -3.68
N ARG A 19 -27.25 13.48 -3.15
CA ARG A 19 -26.02 13.77 -3.89
C ARG A 19 -25.42 12.51 -4.51
N TYR A 20 -24.79 12.70 -5.66
CA TYR A 20 -23.95 11.68 -6.29
C TYR A 20 -22.51 11.99 -5.90
N PHE A 21 -21.74 10.97 -5.52
CA PHE A 21 -20.36 11.14 -5.06
C PHE A 21 -19.52 9.92 -5.38
N VAL A 22 -18.20 10.11 -5.33
CA VAL A 22 -17.23 9.03 -5.49
C VAL A 22 -16.78 8.55 -4.12
N LEU A 23 -16.61 7.25 -3.98
CA LEU A 23 -15.85 6.65 -2.90
C LEU A 23 -14.59 6.01 -3.49
N HIS A 24 -13.43 6.59 -3.25
CA HIS A 24 -12.16 6.02 -3.71
C HIS A 24 -11.31 5.56 -2.53
N ALA A 25 -10.64 4.43 -2.68
CA ALA A 25 -9.62 4.01 -1.73
C ALA A 25 -8.73 2.93 -2.34
N PRO A 26 -7.49 2.76 -1.84
CA PRO A 26 -6.62 1.66 -2.23
C PRO A 26 -7.32 0.29 -2.18
N ARG A 27 -6.77 -0.69 -2.90
CA ARG A 27 -7.23 -2.09 -2.83
C ARG A 27 -7.23 -2.56 -1.38
N GLN A 28 -8.23 -3.38 -1.02
CA GLN A 28 -8.33 -4.06 0.27
C GLN A 28 -8.43 -3.14 1.52
N THR A 29 -8.97 -1.94 1.35
CA THR A 29 -9.32 -1.02 2.46
C THR A 29 -10.68 -1.32 3.10
N GLY A 30 -11.39 -2.33 2.59
CA GLY A 30 -12.73 -2.72 3.06
C GLY A 30 -13.89 -1.98 2.37
N LYS A 31 -13.67 -1.40 1.18
CA LYS A 31 -14.70 -0.65 0.43
C LYS A 31 -16.02 -1.42 0.28
N THR A 32 -15.97 -2.62 -0.30
CA THR A 32 -17.14 -3.49 -0.52
C THR A 32 -17.88 -3.76 0.78
N THR A 33 -17.15 -4.08 1.86
CA THR A 33 -17.72 -4.29 3.20
C THR A 33 -18.45 -3.05 3.71
N VAL A 34 -17.85 -1.87 3.53
CA VAL A 34 -18.45 -0.61 3.99
C VAL A 34 -19.71 -0.28 3.18
N LEU A 35 -19.66 -0.45 1.86
CA LEU A 35 -20.80 -0.21 0.99
C LEU A 35 -21.96 -1.15 1.28
N ASP A 36 -21.68 -2.44 1.47
CA ASP A 36 -22.70 -3.44 1.74
C ASP A 36 -23.42 -3.18 3.07
N ALA A 37 -22.66 -2.85 4.12
CA ALA A 37 -23.23 -2.48 5.41
C ALA A 37 -24.04 -1.17 5.35
N LEU A 38 -23.57 -0.18 4.59
CA LEU A 38 -24.30 1.08 4.40
C LEU A 38 -25.61 0.85 3.61
N ALA A 39 -25.57 0.06 2.55
CA ALA A 39 -26.75 -0.30 1.76
C ALA A 39 -27.78 -1.09 2.58
N SER A 40 -27.32 -2.07 3.34
CA SER A 40 -28.14 -2.88 4.24
C SER A 40 -28.77 -2.03 5.34
N GLY A 41 -28.00 -1.15 5.98
CA GLY A 41 -28.49 -0.23 7.01
C GLY A 41 -29.57 0.72 6.49
N LEU A 42 -29.33 1.39 5.37
CA LEU A 42 -30.32 2.29 4.74
C LEU A 42 -31.61 1.58 4.34
N THR A 43 -31.52 0.32 3.91
CA THR A 43 -32.70 -0.47 3.54
C THR A 43 -33.49 -0.92 4.77
N ALA A 44 -32.80 -1.28 5.85
CA ALA A 44 -33.41 -1.69 7.12
C ALA A 44 -34.19 -0.54 7.79
N GLU A 45 -33.74 0.71 7.63
CA GLU A 45 -34.47 1.92 8.08
C GLU A 45 -35.82 2.12 7.37
N GLY A 46 -36.07 1.41 6.25
CA GLY A 46 -37.39 1.30 5.64
C GLY A 46 -37.78 2.41 4.65
N GLY A 47 -37.09 3.56 4.67
CA GLY A 47 -37.32 4.67 3.73
C GLY A 47 -36.66 4.52 2.35
N THR A 48 -35.67 3.63 2.24
CA THR A 48 -34.80 3.51 1.07
C THR A 48 -34.75 2.06 0.57
N ALA A 49 -34.62 1.88 -0.74
CA ALA A 49 -34.17 0.65 -1.37
C ALA A 49 -32.73 0.91 -1.86
N ALA A 50 -31.76 0.52 -1.04
CA ALA A 50 -30.36 0.81 -1.24
C ALA A 50 -29.64 -0.45 -1.70
N LEU A 51 -29.15 -0.47 -2.95
CA LEU A 51 -28.56 -1.68 -3.56
C LEU A 51 -27.10 -1.45 -3.90
N MET A 52 -26.25 -2.40 -3.50
CA MET A 52 -24.87 -2.51 -3.99
C MET A 52 -24.78 -3.61 -5.03
N PHE A 53 -24.04 -3.35 -6.12
CA PHE A 53 -23.68 -4.37 -7.10
C PHE A 53 -22.28 -4.09 -7.68
N SER A 54 -21.58 -5.16 -8.08
CA SER A 54 -20.25 -5.07 -8.67
C SER A 54 -20.30 -4.80 -10.18
N CYS A 55 -19.40 -3.95 -10.66
CA CYS A 55 -19.19 -3.69 -12.08
C CYS A 55 -18.16 -4.63 -12.72
N GLU A 56 -17.49 -5.51 -11.95
CA GLU A 56 -16.39 -6.37 -12.43
C GLU A 56 -16.74 -7.20 -13.66
N ARG A 57 -17.95 -7.79 -13.68
CA ARG A 57 -18.41 -8.61 -14.81
C ARG A 57 -18.40 -7.85 -16.13
N ALA A 58 -18.66 -6.55 -16.09
CA ALA A 58 -18.70 -5.70 -17.27
C ALA A 58 -17.31 -5.40 -17.86
N LYS A 59 -16.22 -5.71 -17.14
CA LYS A 59 -14.84 -5.62 -17.66
C LYS A 59 -14.65 -6.43 -18.94
N ALA A 60 -15.33 -7.57 -19.07
CA ALA A 60 -15.23 -8.44 -20.24
C ALA A 60 -15.72 -7.78 -21.54
N ALA A 61 -16.51 -6.71 -21.45
CA ALA A 61 -17.01 -5.99 -22.62
C ALA A 61 -15.98 -5.05 -23.25
N GLY A 62 -14.91 -4.67 -22.53
CA GLY A 62 -13.94 -3.68 -23.02
C GLY A 62 -14.63 -2.38 -23.43
N ASP A 63 -14.44 -1.95 -24.68
CA ASP A 63 -15.06 -0.75 -25.26
C ASP A 63 -16.48 -0.96 -25.84
N ASP A 64 -17.01 -2.19 -25.85
CA ASP A 64 -18.39 -2.46 -26.26
C ASP A 64 -19.36 -2.03 -25.16
N TYR A 65 -19.74 -0.76 -25.21
CA TYR A 65 -20.67 -0.18 -24.24
C TYR A 65 -22.05 -0.86 -24.23
N GLY A 66 -22.49 -1.46 -25.35
CA GLY A 66 -23.78 -2.17 -25.41
C GLY A 66 -23.75 -3.50 -24.68
N ALA A 67 -22.62 -4.22 -24.78
CA ALA A 67 -22.35 -5.42 -23.99
C ALA A 67 -22.15 -5.06 -22.50
N ALA A 68 -21.40 -4.00 -22.21
CA ALA A 68 -21.17 -3.53 -20.84
C ALA A 68 -22.48 -3.19 -20.12
N GLU A 69 -23.38 -2.44 -20.76
CA GLU A 69 -24.71 -2.15 -20.22
C GLU A 69 -25.50 -3.43 -19.89
N SER A 70 -25.43 -4.43 -20.76
CA SER A 70 -26.16 -5.69 -20.56
C SER A 70 -25.62 -6.46 -19.35
N LEU A 71 -24.31 -6.53 -19.20
CA LEU A 71 -23.64 -7.18 -18.07
C LEU A 71 -23.88 -6.44 -16.75
N LEU A 72 -23.90 -5.10 -16.76
CA LEU A 72 -24.25 -4.29 -15.58
C LEU A 72 -25.70 -4.51 -15.16
N LEU A 73 -26.63 -4.55 -16.11
CA LEU A 73 -28.04 -4.81 -15.81
C LEU A 73 -28.26 -6.21 -15.24
N ASP A 74 -27.49 -7.20 -15.70
CA ASP A 74 -27.53 -8.56 -15.16
C ASP A 74 -26.97 -8.60 -13.74
N SER A 75 -25.84 -7.93 -13.49
CA SER A 75 -25.23 -7.84 -12.15
C SER A 75 -26.15 -7.12 -11.17
N LEU A 76 -26.76 -6.00 -11.58
CA LEU A 76 -27.73 -5.26 -10.77
C LEU A 76 -28.94 -6.14 -10.38
N ARG A 77 -29.45 -6.93 -11.32
CA ARG A 77 -30.61 -7.82 -11.06
C ARG A 77 -30.25 -8.96 -10.14
N GLU A 78 -29.13 -9.61 -10.39
CA GLU A 78 -28.63 -10.69 -9.55
C GLU A 78 -28.42 -10.22 -8.11
N SER A 79 -27.78 -9.07 -7.90
CA SER A 79 -27.63 -8.47 -6.56
C SER A 79 -28.98 -8.14 -5.92
N ALA A 80 -29.94 -7.61 -6.69
CA ALA A 80 -31.27 -7.32 -6.16
C ALA A 80 -32.03 -8.60 -5.78
N GLU A 81 -31.90 -9.69 -6.54
CA GLU A 81 -32.53 -10.97 -6.25
C GLU A 81 -31.93 -11.62 -5.00
N LEU A 82 -30.61 -11.54 -4.84
CA LEU A 82 -29.90 -12.05 -3.66
C LEU A 82 -30.20 -11.27 -2.37
N SER A 83 -30.68 -10.03 -2.48
CA SER A 83 -31.02 -9.18 -1.31
C SER A 83 -32.18 -9.71 -0.46
N GLY A 84 -32.99 -10.64 -0.99
CA GLY A 84 -34.18 -11.14 -0.30
C GLY A 84 -35.32 -10.11 -0.17
N TRP A 85 -35.28 -9.01 -0.92
CA TRP A 85 -36.30 -7.96 -0.83
C TRP A 85 -37.69 -8.41 -1.31
N PRO A 86 -38.77 -7.80 -0.79
CA PRO A 86 -40.09 -7.98 -1.36
C PRO A 86 -40.10 -7.59 -2.85
N LYS A 87 -40.85 -8.34 -3.67
CA LYS A 87 -40.93 -8.14 -5.14
C LYS A 87 -41.19 -6.70 -5.58
N LYS A 88 -41.93 -5.92 -4.76
CA LYS A 88 -42.23 -4.50 -5.03
C LYS A 88 -41.00 -3.58 -5.00
N LEU A 89 -39.91 -3.98 -4.37
CA LEU A 89 -38.66 -3.22 -4.30
C LEU A 89 -37.67 -3.62 -5.41
N LEU A 90 -37.88 -4.77 -6.06
CA LEU A 90 -36.97 -5.29 -7.08
C LEU A 90 -37.04 -4.49 -8.38
N PRO A 91 -35.92 -4.40 -9.12
CA PRO A 91 -35.92 -3.85 -10.47
C PRO A 91 -36.82 -4.69 -11.41
N PRO A 92 -37.42 -4.07 -12.45
CA PRO A 92 -38.28 -4.78 -13.39
C PRO A 92 -37.52 -5.90 -14.14
N PRO A 93 -38.13 -7.08 -14.34
CA PRO A 93 -37.48 -8.21 -14.99
C PRO A 93 -37.26 -8.00 -16.50
N SER A 94 -38.13 -7.23 -17.14
CA SER A 94 -38.01 -6.91 -18.57
C SER A 94 -36.87 -5.94 -18.83
N ARG A 95 -35.94 -6.28 -19.72
CA ARG A 95 -34.91 -5.33 -20.18
C ARG A 95 -35.58 -4.23 -21.03
N PRO A 96 -35.20 -2.95 -20.89
CA PRO A 96 -35.70 -1.89 -21.76
C PRO A 96 -35.32 -2.19 -23.21
N ARG A 97 -36.29 -2.18 -24.13
CA ARG A 97 -36.04 -2.29 -25.57
C ARG A 97 -35.70 -0.92 -26.14
N VAL A 98 -34.51 -0.43 -25.77
CA VAL A 98 -33.96 0.85 -26.22
C VAL A 98 -32.58 0.64 -26.86
N THR A 99 -32.13 1.65 -27.60
CA THR A 99 -30.81 1.67 -28.25
C THR A 99 -29.69 1.44 -27.22
N PRO A 100 -28.65 0.66 -27.55
CA PRO A 100 -27.40 0.63 -26.78
C PRO A 100 -26.90 2.04 -26.46
N GLY A 101 -26.39 2.25 -25.25
CA GLY A 101 -26.01 3.58 -24.73
C GLY A 101 -27.14 4.33 -24.02
N SER A 102 -28.33 3.73 -23.90
CA SER A 102 -29.45 4.25 -23.10
C SER A 102 -30.11 3.19 -22.22
N ARG A 103 -29.62 1.94 -22.25
CA ARG A 103 -30.30 0.80 -21.63
C ARG A 103 -30.19 0.85 -20.12
N PHE A 104 -29.01 1.23 -19.61
CA PHE A 104 -28.77 1.30 -18.18
C PHE A 104 -29.63 2.40 -17.55
N GLY A 105 -29.59 3.61 -18.09
CA GLY A 105 -30.41 4.74 -17.63
C GLY A 105 -31.92 4.45 -17.73
N ALA A 106 -32.39 3.85 -18.82
CA ALA A 106 -33.80 3.48 -18.98
C ALA A 106 -34.26 2.46 -17.93
N ALA A 107 -33.42 1.49 -17.59
CA ALA A 107 -33.73 0.48 -16.57
C ALA A 107 -33.80 1.11 -15.18
N LEU A 108 -32.83 1.96 -14.81
CA LEU A 108 -32.83 2.67 -13.54
C LEU A 108 -34.05 3.56 -13.38
N ARG A 109 -34.44 4.26 -14.46
CA ARG A 109 -35.65 5.07 -14.48
C ARG A 109 -36.90 4.23 -14.21
N GLU A 110 -37.05 3.12 -14.92
CA GLU A 110 -38.23 2.26 -14.75
C GLU A 110 -38.28 1.63 -13.36
N TRP A 111 -37.14 1.29 -12.78
CA TRP A 111 -37.08 0.84 -11.40
C TRP A 111 -37.51 1.93 -10.42
N CYS A 112 -36.94 3.14 -10.51
CA CYS A 112 -37.30 4.26 -9.63
C CYS A 112 -38.78 4.66 -9.76
N ARG A 113 -39.37 4.51 -10.95
CA ARG A 113 -40.79 4.78 -11.19
C ARG A 113 -41.72 3.78 -10.48
N ARG A 114 -41.31 2.53 -10.33
CA ARG A 114 -42.12 1.45 -9.73
C ARG A 114 -41.83 1.23 -8.26
N CYS A 115 -40.60 1.48 -7.83
CA CYS A 115 -40.18 1.25 -6.46
C CYS A 115 -40.96 2.19 -5.53
N PRO A 116 -41.64 1.68 -4.49
CA PRO A 116 -42.35 2.52 -3.53
C PRO A 116 -41.41 3.26 -2.56
N ARG A 117 -40.09 3.01 -2.65
CA ARG A 117 -39.07 3.60 -1.79
C ARG A 117 -38.09 4.41 -2.62
N ARG A 118 -37.40 5.35 -1.94
CA ARG A 118 -36.27 6.10 -2.52
C ARG A 118 -35.19 5.10 -2.94
N VAL A 119 -34.70 5.17 -4.18
CA VAL A 119 -33.65 4.26 -4.67
C VAL A 119 -32.28 4.90 -4.50
N VAL A 120 -31.34 4.16 -3.88
CA VAL A 120 -29.93 4.53 -3.75
C VAL A 120 -29.07 3.41 -4.33
N LEU A 121 -28.06 3.74 -5.13
CA LEU A 121 -27.22 2.76 -5.80
C LEU A 121 -25.75 2.91 -5.40
N PHE A 122 -25.12 1.79 -5.11
CA PHE A 122 -23.68 1.69 -4.92
C PHE A 122 -23.12 0.83 -6.04
N LEU A 123 -22.33 1.45 -6.92
CA LEU A 123 -21.64 0.76 -8.01
C LEU A 123 -20.23 0.47 -7.52
N ASP A 124 -19.97 -0.79 -7.15
CA ASP A 124 -18.64 -1.21 -6.72
C ASP A 124 -17.75 -1.51 -7.93
N GLU A 125 -16.46 -1.23 -7.79
CA GLU A 125 -15.43 -1.38 -8.81
C GLU A 125 -15.77 -0.75 -10.17
N ILE A 126 -16.21 0.52 -10.17
CA ILE A 126 -16.53 1.26 -11.40
C ILE A 126 -15.33 1.37 -12.35
N ASP A 127 -14.09 1.28 -11.84
CA ASP A 127 -12.84 1.17 -12.60
C ASP A 127 -12.69 -0.11 -13.42
N ALA A 128 -13.53 -1.11 -13.19
CA ALA A 128 -13.59 -2.28 -14.06
C ALA A 128 -14.04 -1.90 -15.48
N LEU A 129 -14.86 -0.86 -15.61
CA LEU A 129 -15.25 -0.28 -16.90
C LEU A 129 -14.12 0.61 -17.44
N GLN A 130 -13.86 0.52 -18.74
CA GLN A 130 -12.81 1.29 -19.41
C GLN A 130 -13.33 1.93 -20.69
N GLY A 131 -12.59 2.92 -21.19
CA GLY A 131 -12.85 3.60 -22.45
C GLY A 131 -14.32 4.00 -22.67
N ASN A 132 -14.89 3.60 -23.79
CA ASN A 132 -16.23 3.99 -24.21
C ASN A 132 -17.33 3.44 -23.29
N SER A 133 -17.11 2.28 -22.68
CA SER A 133 -18.07 1.66 -21.75
C SER A 133 -18.26 2.51 -20.49
N LEU A 134 -17.16 2.98 -19.89
CA LEU A 134 -17.22 3.88 -18.74
C LEU A 134 -17.89 5.20 -19.10
N VAL A 135 -17.49 5.82 -20.22
CA VAL A 135 -18.06 7.10 -20.68
C VAL A 135 -19.57 6.99 -20.91
N SER A 136 -20.03 5.90 -21.53
CA SER A 136 -21.45 5.66 -21.79
C SER A 136 -22.26 5.55 -20.49
N VAL A 137 -21.80 4.76 -19.52
CA VAL A 137 -22.49 4.55 -18.24
C VAL A 137 -22.54 5.85 -17.43
N LEU A 138 -21.42 6.57 -17.32
CA LEU A 138 -21.37 7.87 -16.64
C LEU A 138 -22.25 8.92 -17.34
N GLY A 139 -22.27 8.95 -18.67
CA GLY A 139 -23.13 9.84 -19.45
C GLY A 139 -24.61 9.64 -19.15
N GLN A 140 -25.05 8.37 -19.06
CA GLN A 140 -26.44 8.03 -18.73
C GLN A 140 -26.81 8.41 -17.29
N LEU A 141 -25.93 8.15 -16.32
CA LEU A 141 -26.13 8.55 -14.93
C LEU A 141 -26.25 10.08 -14.81
N ARG A 142 -25.44 10.83 -15.56
CA ARG A 142 -25.45 12.29 -15.58
C ARG A 142 -26.72 12.84 -16.19
N ASP A 143 -27.13 12.32 -17.35
CA ASP A 143 -28.37 12.74 -18.02
C ASP A 143 -29.60 12.50 -17.13
N GLY A 144 -29.69 11.34 -16.49
CA GLY A 144 -30.78 11.03 -15.55
C GLY A 144 -30.78 11.94 -14.32
N HIS A 145 -29.61 12.19 -13.71
CA HIS A 145 -29.45 13.09 -12.57
C HIS A 145 -29.95 14.51 -12.87
N ASN A 146 -29.55 15.07 -14.02
CA ASN A 146 -29.91 16.44 -14.43
C ASN A 146 -31.42 16.60 -14.66
N LYS A 147 -32.13 15.52 -14.99
CA LYS A 147 -33.57 15.53 -15.22
C LYS A 147 -34.38 15.40 -13.92
N ARG A 148 -33.77 15.04 -12.78
CA ARG A 148 -34.48 14.81 -11.51
C ARG A 148 -35.26 16.03 -11.02
N SER A 149 -34.71 17.24 -11.19
CA SER A 149 -35.38 18.49 -10.82
C SER A 149 -36.68 18.74 -11.58
N LYS A 150 -36.90 18.05 -12.71
CA LYS A 150 -38.12 18.10 -13.51
C LYS A 150 -39.09 16.95 -13.20
N GLY A 151 -38.90 16.25 -12.09
CA GLY A 151 -39.73 15.09 -11.69
C GLY A 151 -39.39 13.80 -12.44
N TYR A 152 -38.25 13.71 -13.11
CA TYR A 152 -37.82 12.48 -13.77
C TYR A 152 -37.45 11.40 -12.72
N PRO A 153 -38.11 10.23 -12.69
CA PRO A 153 -37.88 9.22 -11.68
C PRO A 153 -36.52 8.55 -11.94
N PHE A 154 -35.54 8.84 -11.10
CA PHE A 154 -34.16 8.34 -11.21
C PHE A 154 -33.57 8.21 -9.80
N PRO A 155 -32.46 7.46 -9.60
CA PRO A 155 -31.91 7.26 -8.27
C PRO A 155 -31.66 8.57 -7.52
N ALA A 156 -31.98 8.55 -6.24
CA ALA A 156 -31.85 9.70 -5.36
C ALA A 156 -30.38 9.94 -4.97
N SER A 157 -29.60 8.87 -4.85
CA SER A 157 -28.15 8.96 -4.68
C SER A 157 -27.48 7.81 -5.44
N VAL A 158 -26.30 8.09 -5.99
CA VAL A 158 -25.44 7.12 -6.66
C VAL A 158 -24.04 7.31 -6.11
N VAL A 159 -23.49 6.22 -5.59
CA VAL A 159 -22.13 6.16 -5.06
C VAL A 159 -21.31 5.33 -6.03
N LEU A 160 -20.29 5.95 -6.61
CA LEU A 160 -19.38 5.30 -7.54
C LEU A 160 -18.11 4.93 -6.77
N CYS A 161 -17.84 3.65 -6.62
CA CYS A 161 -16.73 3.15 -5.84
C CYS A 161 -15.64 2.56 -6.73
N GLY A 162 -14.38 2.92 -6.47
CA GLY A 162 -13.25 2.41 -7.25
C GLY A 162 -11.90 2.70 -6.58
N LEU A 163 -10.81 2.47 -7.32
CA LEU A 163 -9.45 2.70 -6.81
C LEU A 163 -8.99 4.15 -6.88
N ARG A 164 -9.55 4.95 -7.79
CA ARG A 164 -9.12 6.31 -8.08
C ARG A 164 -10.29 7.27 -8.06
N ASP A 165 -10.01 8.54 -7.83
CA ASP A 165 -10.98 9.60 -8.09
C ASP A 165 -11.40 9.57 -9.58
N LEU A 166 -12.70 9.67 -9.87
CA LEU A 166 -13.22 9.75 -11.24
C LEU A 166 -12.64 10.93 -12.04
N ARG A 167 -12.14 11.96 -11.37
CA ARG A 167 -11.44 13.11 -11.96
C ARG A 167 -10.13 12.71 -12.66
N ASP A 168 -9.52 11.60 -12.25
CA ASP A 168 -8.24 11.09 -12.77
C ASP A 168 -8.42 10.08 -13.93
N TYR A 169 -9.67 9.73 -14.29
CA TYR A 169 -9.95 8.79 -15.39
C TYR A 169 -9.71 9.37 -16.79
N LYS A 170 -9.28 10.63 -16.88
CA LYS A 170 -8.86 11.29 -18.13
C LYS A 170 -7.87 10.46 -18.95
N VAL A 171 -7.02 9.68 -18.28
CA VAL A 171 -5.91 8.93 -18.90
C VAL A 171 -6.33 7.53 -19.37
N ALA A 172 -7.38 6.92 -18.80
CA ALA A 172 -7.82 5.57 -19.15
C ALA A 172 -8.66 5.50 -20.44
N SER A 173 -8.97 6.66 -21.03
CA SER A 173 -9.78 6.77 -22.25
C SER A 173 -8.98 6.63 -23.56
N GLY A 174 -7.67 6.34 -23.50
CA GLY A 174 -6.88 5.91 -24.67
C GLY A 174 -6.81 6.89 -25.85
N GLY A 175 -7.25 8.13 -25.68
CA GLY A 175 -7.26 9.14 -26.73
C GLY A 175 -5.94 9.88 -26.84
N ALA A 176 -5.46 10.09 -28.06
CA ALA A 176 -4.41 11.07 -28.34
C ALA A 176 -4.75 12.42 -27.67
N PRO A 177 -3.75 13.15 -27.13
CA PRO A 177 -3.96 14.31 -26.27
C PRO A 177 -4.79 15.46 -26.88
N GLU A 178 -5.04 15.44 -28.19
CA GLU A 178 -5.67 16.55 -28.91
C GLU A 178 -7.18 16.40 -29.19
N ARG A 179 -7.85 15.29 -28.83
CA ARG A 179 -9.26 15.06 -29.24
C ARG A 179 -10.31 14.99 -28.14
N PHE A 180 -9.96 15.10 -26.87
CA PHE A 180 -10.94 15.16 -25.78
C PHE A 180 -11.03 16.56 -25.18
N ASN A 181 -12.16 17.22 -25.41
CA ASN A 181 -12.53 18.45 -24.73
C ASN A 181 -12.36 18.32 -23.21
N ALA A 182 -11.74 19.33 -22.62
CA ALA A 182 -11.14 19.38 -21.28
C ALA A 182 -12.09 19.31 -20.05
N ALA A 183 -13.27 18.70 -20.16
CA ALA A 183 -14.22 18.58 -19.05
C ALA A 183 -14.38 17.10 -18.64
N SER A 184 -14.28 16.81 -17.32
CA SER A 184 -14.64 15.49 -16.78
C SER A 184 -16.01 15.07 -17.32
N PRO A 185 -16.18 13.82 -17.83
CA PRO A 185 -17.46 13.36 -18.36
C PRO A 185 -18.57 13.41 -17.30
N PHE A 186 -18.23 13.47 -16.01
CA PHE A 186 -19.14 13.34 -14.87
C PHE A 186 -19.06 14.53 -13.88
N ASN A 187 -19.37 15.75 -14.32
CA ASN A 187 -19.35 16.97 -13.49
C ASN A 187 -20.59 17.15 -12.57
N ILE A 188 -21.19 16.06 -12.09
CA ILE A 188 -22.35 16.09 -11.16
C ILE A 188 -21.99 15.57 -9.76
N LEU A 189 -20.71 15.28 -9.54
CA LEU A 189 -20.20 14.80 -8.26
C LEU A 189 -20.21 15.94 -7.24
N ALA A 190 -20.94 15.75 -6.15
CA ALA A 190 -20.93 16.66 -5.03
C ALA A 190 -19.61 16.57 -4.26
N ASP A 191 -19.07 15.35 -4.13
CA ASP A 191 -17.84 15.10 -3.40
C ASP A 191 -17.09 13.84 -3.90
N SER A 192 -15.84 13.71 -3.47
CA SER A 192 -14.98 12.54 -3.66
C SER A 192 -14.44 12.14 -2.28
N LEU A 193 -15.08 11.14 -1.68
CA LEU A 193 -14.74 10.65 -0.35
C LEU A 193 -13.64 9.60 -0.45
N ARG A 194 -12.64 9.69 0.42
CA ARG A 194 -11.61 8.66 0.58
C ARG A 194 -11.93 7.78 1.78
N LEU A 195 -11.99 6.46 1.61
CA LEU A 195 -12.05 5.56 2.76
C LEU A 195 -10.68 5.56 3.45
N GLY A 196 -10.63 6.09 4.67
CA GLY A 196 -9.41 6.18 5.48
C GLY A 196 -8.91 4.83 5.99
N ASP A 197 -7.65 4.78 6.36
CA ASP A 197 -7.06 3.66 7.09
C ASP A 197 -7.57 3.64 8.55
N PHE A 198 -7.42 2.54 9.27
CA PHE A 198 -7.81 2.44 10.68
C PHE A 198 -6.94 3.35 11.55
N THR A 199 -7.56 4.02 12.52
CA THR A 199 -6.85 4.68 13.63
C THR A 199 -6.31 3.64 14.61
N ALA A 200 -5.43 4.05 15.53
CA ALA A 200 -4.99 3.16 16.61
C ALA A 200 -6.17 2.66 17.45
N ASP A 201 -7.16 3.51 17.71
CA ASP A 201 -8.38 3.16 18.44
C ASP A 201 -9.24 2.16 17.67
N ASP A 202 -9.38 2.33 16.35
CA ASP A 202 -10.09 1.36 15.50
C ASP A 202 -9.42 -0.03 15.56
N ILE A 203 -8.07 -0.10 15.52
CA ILE A 203 -7.36 -1.38 15.66
C ILE A 203 -7.58 -1.98 17.04
N ALA A 204 -7.50 -1.17 18.10
CA ALA A 204 -7.74 -1.62 19.47
C ALA A 204 -9.14 -2.21 19.62
N GLU A 205 -10.17 -1.53 19.09
CA GLU A 205 -11.55 -2.02 19.10
C GLU A 205 -11.69 -3.30 18.25
N LEU A 206 -11.08 -3.36 17.07
CA LEU A 206 -11.12 -4.55 16.22
C LEU A 206 -10.51 -5.77 16.92
N TYR A 207 -9.38 -5.59 17.62
CA TYR A 207 -8.71 -6.68 18.34
C TYR A 207 -9.46 -7.04 19.63
N ASP A 208 -10.08 -6.07 20.32
CA ASP A 208 -10.94 -6.35 21.47
C ASP A 208 -12.17 -7.19 21.07
N GLN A 209 -12.78 -6.95 19.90
CA GLN A 209 -13.87 -7.81 19.40
C GLN A 209 -13.43 -9.28 19.27
N HIS A 210 -12.20 -9.55 18.85
CA HIS A 210 -11.63 -10.91 18.84
C HIS A 210 -11.44 -11.44 20.25
N THR A 211 -10.93 -10.61 21.16
CA THR A 211 -10.75 -10.97 22.57
C THR A 211 -12.08 -11.32 23.25
N GLN A 212 -13.14 -10.57 23.02
CA GLN A 212 -14.46 -10.88 23.56
C GLN A 212 -15.05 -12.17 22.96
N ALA A 213 -14.81 -12.44 21.68
CA ALA A 213 -15.34 -13.62 21.01
C ALA A 213 -14.61 -14.93 21.37
N THR A 214 -13.31 -14.85 21.66
CA THR A 214 -12.44 -16.05 21.80
C THR A 214 -11.80 -16.20 23.17
N GLY A 215 -11.82 -15.16 24.01
CA GLY A 215 -11.05 -15.08 25.25
C GLY A 215 -9.55 -14.84 25.05
N GLN A 216 -9.07 -14.73 23.80
CA GLN A 216 -7.67 -14.49 23.49
C GLN A 216 -7.36 -12.99 23.42
N GLY A 217 -6.64 -12.47 24.42
CA GLY A 217 -6.24 -11.07 24.52
C GLY A 217 -5.08 -10.66 23.62
N PHE A 218 -5.06 -9.40 23.20
CA PHE A 218 -3.86 -8.72 22.69
C PHE A 218 -3.32 -7.77 23.76
N THR A 219 -2.00 -7.73 23.96
CA THR A 219 -1.40 -6.72 24.84
C THR A 219 -1.46 -5.33 24.19
N LYS A 220 -1.40 -4.27 25.01
CA LYS A 220 -1.33 -2.89 24.50
C LYS A 220 -0.17 -2.70 23.52
N ASP A 221 1.03 -3.18 23.90
CA ASP A 221 2.21 -3.10 23.04
C ASP A 221 2.04 -3.84 21.71
N ALA A 222 1.24 -4.93 21.67
CA ALA A 222 0.94 -5.64 20.44
C ALA A 222 0.03 -4.81 19.51
N VAL A 223 -0.98 -4.12 20.08
CA VAL A 223 -1.87 -3.22 19.33
C VAL A 223 -1.08 -2.03 18.79
N ASP A 224 -0.29 -1.37 19.65
CA ASP A 224 0.56 -0.24 19.27
C ASP A 224 1.53 -0.65 18.16
N ARG A 225 2.15 -1.83 18.28
CA ARG A 225 3.06 -2.35 17.25
C ARG A 225 2.34 -2.67 15.94
N ALA A 226 1.13 -3.24 15.99
CA ALA A 226 0.33 -3.48 14.80
C ALA A 226 0.02 -2.16 14.08
N PHE A 227 -0.35 -1.11 14.81
CA PHE A 227 -0.57 0.22 14.23
C PHE A 227 0.71 0.78 13.61
N GLU A 228 1.85 0.72 14.30
CA GLU A 228 3.14 1.20 13.78
C GLU A 228 3.51 0.53 12.45
N LEU A 229 3.41 -0.80 12.37
CA LEU A 229 3.81 -1.59 11.21
C LEU A 229 2.87 -1.40 10.01
N THR A 230 1.58 -1.23 10.26
CA THR A 230 0.56 -1.18 9.21
C THR A 230 0.13 0.22 8.84
N GLN A 231 0.40 1.20 9.72
CA GLN A 231 -0.15 2.56 9.67
C GLN A 231 -1.67 2.57 9.48
N GLY A 232 -2.37 1.59 10.08
CA GLY A 232 -3.83 1.47 9.98
C GLY A 232 -4.35 0.73 8.76
N GLN A 233 -3.50 0.29 7.83
CA GLN A 233 -3.99 -0.27 6.59
C GLN A 233 -4.85 -1.53 6.85
N PRO A 234 -6.15 -1.52 6.50
CA PRO A 234 -7.10 -2.53 6.97
C PRO A 234 -6.71 -3.97 6.64
N TRP A 235 -6.22 -4.21 5.42
CA TRP A 235 -5.78 -5.55 5.04
C TRP A 235 -4.58 -6.03 5.85
N LEU A 236 -3.55 -5.20 6.02
CA LEU A 236 -2.37 -5.58 6.81
C LEU A 236 -2.75 -5.86 8.27
N VAL A 237 -3.60 -5.02 8.87
CA VAL A 237 -4.07 -5.20 10.25
C VAL A 237 -4.76 -6.56 10.43
N ASN A 238 -5.65 -6.90 9.50
CA ASN A 238 -6.35 -8.18 9.53
C ASN A 238 -5.43 -9.35 9.18
N ALA A 239 -4.49 -9.17 8.24
CA ALA A 239 -3.55 -10.21 7.82
C ALA A 239 -2.56 -10.58 8.94
N LEU A 240 -2.09 -9.60 9.72
CA LEU A 240 -1.29 -9.87 10.93
C LEU A 240 -2.08 -10.68 11.95
N ALA A 241 -3.30 -10.24 12.30
CA ALA A 241 -4.14 -10.96 13.25
C ALA A 241 -4.45 -12.39 12.76
N TYR A 242 -4.76 -12.56 11.47
CA TYR A 242 -5.03 -13.87 10.87
C TYR A 242 -3.79 -14.77 10.88
N GLU A 243 -2.61 -14.25 10.52
CA GLU A 243 -1.37 -15.02 10.58
C GLU A 243 -1.09 -15.50 12.01
N ILE A 244 -1.30 -14.66 13.03
CA ILE A 244 -1.07 -15.04 14.43
C ILE A 244 -2.05 -16.12 14.90
N THR A 245 -3.34 -15.88 14.68
CA THR A 245 -4.42 -16.68 15.27
C THR A 245 -4.66 -17.98 14.51
N PHE A 246 -4.58 -17.98 13.17
CA PHE A 246 -4.89 -19.15 12.35
C PHE A 246 -3.66 -19.88 11.81
N GLN A 247 -2.62 -19.15 11.39
CA GLN A 247 -1.46 -19.76 10.72
C GLN A 247 -0.38 -20.18 11.72
N MET A 248 -0.02 -19.29 12.63
CA MET A 248 0.91 -19.55 13.73
C MET A 248 0.23 -20.31 14.86
N ARG A 249 -1.09 -20.16 15.01
CA ARG A 249 -1.91 -20.80 16.06
C ARG A 249 -1.37 -20.50 17.46
N VAL A 250 -0.97 -19.25 17.68
CA VAL A 250 -0.49 -18.80 18.99
C VAL A 250 -1.59 -19.03 20.01
N THR A 251 -1.25 -19.64 21.14
CA THR A 251 -2.15 -19.84 22.27
C THR A 251 -1.86 -18.81 23.36
N GLY A 252 -2.89 -18.42 24.11
CA GLY A 252 -2.78 -17.39 25.14
C GLY A 252 -2.64 -15.97 24.58
N THR A 253 -2.24 -15.03 25.43
CA THR A 253 -2.16 -13.60 25.12
C THR A 253 -1.16 -13.30 24.01
N ILE A 254 -1.58 -12.52 23.02
CA ILE A 254 -0.76 -12.12 21.87
C ILE A 254 0.10 -10.91 22.27
N THR A 255 1.42 -11.07 22.16
CA THR A 255 2.44 -10.06 22.53
C THR A 255 3.01 -9.35 21.29
N CYS A 256 3.77 -8.28 21.53
CA CYS A 256 4.51 -7.55 20.49
C CYS A 256 5.45 -8.47 19.68
N GLU A 257 6.10 -9.44 20.33
CA GLU A 257 6.99 -10.38 19.61
C GLU A 257 6.23 -11.24 18.58
N ARG A 258 4.97 -11.59 18.88
CA ARG A 258 4.13 -12.36 17.94
C ARG A 258 3.68 -11.54 16.75
N ILE A 259 3.51 -10.23 16.91
CA ILE A 259 3.25 -9.30 15.82
C ILE A 259 4.46 -9.23 14.88
N GLU A 260 5.68 -9.14 15.42
CA GLU A 260 6.90 -9.16 14.61
C GLU A 260 7.08 -10.47 13.85
N GLU A 261 6.87 -11.60 14.52
CA GLU A 261 6.97 -12.91 13.88
C GLU A 261 5.95 -13.05 12.73
N ALA A 262 4.72 -12.57 12.94
CA ALA A 262 3.69 -12.56 11.91
C ALA A 262 4.05 -11.65 10.72
N LYS A 263 4.61 -10.46 10.98
CA LYS A 263 5.12 -9.54 9.97
C LYS A 263 6.17 -10.23 9.09
N GLU A 264 7.17 -10.85 9.69
CA GLU A 264 8.23 -11.59 8.98
C GLU A 264 7.66 -12.71 8.09
N ARG A 265 6.73 -13.49 8.63
CA ARG A 265 6.08 -14.58 7.89
C ARG A 265 5.27 -14.04 6.72
N LEU A 266 4.54 -12.95 6.90
CA LEU A 266 3.72 -12.32 5.87
C LEU A 266 4.56 -11.81 4.70
N ILE A 267 5.71 -11.17 4.99
CA ILE A 267 6.65 -10.68 3.98
C ILE A 267 7.32 -11.87 3.25
N ARG A 268 7.77 -12.89 3.97
CA ARG A 268 8.41 -14.09 3.39
C ARG A 268 7.47 -14.89 2.49
N LYS A 269 6.19 -15.02 2.87
CA LYS A 269 5.19 -15.79 2.12
C LYS A 269 4.78 -15.13 0.79
N ARG A 270 5.18 -13.88 0.52
CA ARG A 270 4.73 -13.10 -0.63
C ARG A 270 3.20 -13.20 -0.79
N ALA A 271 2.47 -12.73 0.22
CA ALA A 271 1.01 -12.74 0.16
C ALA A 271 0.54 -12.09 -1.16
N THR A 272 -0.47 -12.66 -1.83
CA THR A 272 -0.89 -12.30 -3.21
C THR A 272 -1.11 -10.80 -3.44
N HIS A 273 -1.51 -10.07 -2.39
CA HIS A 273 -1.62 -8.61 -2.44
C HIS A 273 -0.27 -7.90 -2.58
N LEU A 274 0.75 -8.36 -1.86
CA LEU A 274 2.11 -7.84 -1.95
C LEU A 274 2.71 -8.08 -3.34
N ASP A 275 2.43 -9.23 -3.96
CA ASP A 275 2.83 -9.51 -5.35
C ASP A 275 2.13 -8.59 -6.36
N SER A 276 0.84 -8.33 -6.14
CA SER A 276 0.07 -7.40 -6.97
C SER A 276 0.61 -5.97 -6.87
N LEU A 277 1.17 -5.60 -5.72
CA LEU A 277 1.80 -4.32 -5.46
C LEU A 277 3.21 -4.25 -6.07
N ALA A 278 3.97 -5.34 -6.00
CA ALA A 278 5.27 -5.50 -6.63
C ALA A 278 5.23 -5.21 -8.14
N ALA A 279 4.23 -5.75 -8.84
CA ALA A 279 4.05 -5.52 -10.28
C ALA A 279 3.88 -4.02 -10.63
N ARG A 280 3.29 -3.22 -9.73
CA ARG A 280 3.07 -1.78 -9.95
C ARG A 280 4.36 -0.96 -9.83
N LEU A 281 5.38 -1.46 -9.12
CA LEU A 281 6.66 -0.76 -8.96
C LEU A 281 7.41 -0.57 -10.27
N TYR A 282 7.14 -1.39 -11.28
CA TYR A 282 7.75 -1.28 -12.61
C TYR A 282 7.00 -0.35 -13.56
N GLU A 283 5.82 0.15 -13.19
CA GLU A 283 5.10 1.14 -14.00
C GLU A 283 5.91 2.45 -14.06
N PRO A 284 6.18 3.01 -15.26
CA PRO A 284 7.02 4.21 -15.39
C PRO A 284 6.57 5.38 -14.52
N ARG A 285 5.26 5.57 -14.35
CA ARG A 285 4.69 6.62 -13.52
C ARG A 285 4.84 6.39 -12.02
N VAL A 286 4.71 5.14 -11.56
CA VAL A 286 4.91 4.78 -10.15
C VAL A 286 6.39 4.91 -9.81
N LYS A 287 7.24 4.38 -10.68
CA LYS A 287 8.69 4.44 -10.54
C LYS A 287 9.22 5.87 -10.37
N ARG A 288 8.76 6.84 -11.18
CA ARG A 288 9.12 8.27 -11.04
C ARG A 288 8.87 8.84 -9.65
N VAL A 289 7.86 8.33 -8.94
CA VAL A 289 7.52 8.75 -7.57
C VAL A 289 8.30 7.94 -6.54
N MET A 290 8.34 6.62 -6.71
CA MET A 290 8.92 5.72 -5.72
C MET A 290 10.44 5.78 -5.66
N GLU A 291 11.12 5.95 -6.79
CA GLU A 291 12.58 5.96 -6.87
C GLU A 291 13.26 7.00 -5.94
N PRO A 292 12.91 8.30 -5.98
CA PRO A 292 13.49 9.28 -5.06
C PRO A 292 13.09 9.03 -3.60
N ILE A 293 11.88 8.52 -3.34
CA ILE A 293 11.39 8.20 -1.98
C ILE A 293 12.17 7.04 -1.38
N VAL A 294 12.38 5.96 -2.15
CA VAL A 294 13.17 4.80 -1.72
C VAL A 294 14.62 5.21 -1.50
N ALA A 295 15.18 6.05 -2.37
CA ALA A 295 16.54 6.59 -2.24
C ALA A 295 16.74 7.50 -1.00
N GLY A 296 15.67 7.91 -0.32
CA GLY A 296 15.71 8.81 0.84
C GLY A 296 15.94 10.28 0.48
N GLY A 297 15.80 10.65 -0.80
CA GLY A 297 15.92 12.02 -1.28
C GLY A 297 14.62 12.84 -1.07
N PRO A 298 14.70 14.18 -1.01
CA PRO A 298 13.51 15.01 -1.01
C PRO A 298 12.81 14.90 -2.37
N TYR A 299 11.51 14.58 -2.36
CA TYR A 299 10.68 14.68 -3.56
C TYR A 299 10.49 16.16 -3.92
N THR A 300 11.23 16.64 -4.91
CA THR A 300 11.28 18.07 -5.30
C THR A 300 10.51 18.36 -6.58
N ASP A 301 10.02 17.33 -7.27
CA ASP A 301 9.35 17.48 -8.56
C ASP A 301 7.91 17.96 -8.40
N ARG A 302 7.69 19.26 -8.63
CA ARG A 302 6.37 19.89 -8.60
C ARG A 302 5.54 19.62 -9.88
N GLY A 303 6.15 19.09 -10.94
CA GLY A 303 5.50 18.88 -12.24
C GLY A 303 4.64 17.61 -12.33
N ASN A 304 4.86 16.64 -11.44
CA ASN A 304 4.26 15.30 -11.51
C ASN A 304 3.12 15.05 -10.50
N SER A 305 2.27 16.05 -10.28
CA SER A 305 1.16 15.96 -9.30
C SER A 305 0.20 14.79 -9.56
N GLU A 306 -0.05 14.42 -10.82
CA GLU A 306 -0.91 13.30 -11.19
C GLU A 306 -0.29 11.93 -10.87
N ASP A 307 1.03 11.77 -11.05
CA ASP A 307 1.73 10.53 -10.70
C ASP A 307 1.81 10.34 -9.19
N LEU A 308 2.00 11.45 -8.45
CA LEU A 308 1.97 11.46 -7.00
C LEU A 308 0.56 11.11 -6.47
N SER A 309 -0.50 11.67 -7.07
CA SER A 309 -1.90 11.31 -6.78
C SER A 309 -2.13 9.82 -7.02
N TYR A 310 -1.66 9.32 -8.16
CA TYR A 310 -1.80 7.91 -8.50
C TYR A 310 -1.08 6.97 -7.50
N ALA A 311 0.14 7.30 -7.08
CA ALA A 311 0.84 6.51 -6.07
C ALA A 311 0.13 6.53 -4.70
N ARG A 312 -0.52 7.66 -4.33
CA ARG A 312 -1.36 7.75 -3.13
C ARG A 312 -2.63 6.90 -3.24
N ASP A 313 -3.28 6.89 -4.40
CA ASP A 313 -4.48 6.09 -4.66
C ASP A 313 -4.17 4.59 -4.64
N LEU A 314 -2.97 4.19 -5.10
CA LEU A 314 -2.48 2.83 -4.95
C LEU A 314 -2.18 2.45 -3.49
N GLY A 315 -2.09 3.43 -2.59
CA GLY A 315 -1.70 3.22 -1.20
C GLY A 315 -0.21 2.92 -1.01
N LEU A 316 0.63 3.25 -2.00
CA LEU A 316 2.08 3.05 -1.94
C LEU A 316 2.78 4.09 -1.07
N ILE A 317 2.22 5.30 -1.02
CA ILE A 317 2.79 6.43 -0.28
C ILE A 317 1.78 7.10 0.65
N THR A 318 2.31 7.85 1.62
CA THR A 318 1.55 8.65 2.57
C THR A 318 0.68 9.71 1.86
N GLN A 319 -0.50 9.95 2.43
CA GLN A 319 -1.41 10.97 1.89
C GLN A 319 -0.88 12.38 2.15
N GLN A 320 -0.33 12.61 3.33
CA GLN A 320 0.20 13.91 3.75
C GLN A 320 1.67 14.07 3.35
N PRO A 321 2.09 15.29 2.97
CA PRO A 321 3.49 15.58 2.75
C PRO A 321 4.29 15.56 4.06
N PRO A 322 5.61 15.26 4.01
CA PRO A 322 6.35 14.84 2.82
C PRO A 322 5.96 13.41 2.39
N PRO A 323 6.01 13.08 1.08
CA PRO A 323 5.66 11.75 0.61
C PRO A 323 6.69 10.72 1.10
N GLN A 324 6.18 9.63 1.67
CA GLN A 324 6.96 8.51 2.18
C GLN A 324 6.25 7.22 1.82
N VAL A 325 6.94 6.08 1.86
CA VAL A 325 6.27 4.76 1.74
C VAL A 325 5.17 4.65 2.81
N ALA A 326 4.00 4.15 2.41
CA ALA A 326 2.78 4.24 3.21
C ALA A 326 2.87 3.58 4.60
N ASN A 327 3.64 2.50 4.74
CA ASN A 327 3.84 1.81 6.00
C ASN A 327 5.18 1.04 6.02
N PRO A 328 5.70 0.69 7.22
CA PRO A 328 6.94 -0.09 7.35
C PRO A 328 6.95 -1.42 6.60
N ILE A 329 5.84 -2.18 6.60
CA ILE A 329 5.76 -3.46 5.88
C ILE A 329 5.99 -3.26 4.38
N TYR A 330 5.34 -2.26 3.79
CA TYR A 330 5.51 -1.94 2.37
C TYR A 330 6.93 -1.52 2.05
N ARG A 331 7.59 -0.78 2.94
CA ARG A 331 8.98 -0.36 2.72
C ARG A 331 9.91 -1.56 2.59
N GLU A 332 9.74 -2.56 3.44
CA GLU A 332 10.52 -3.79 3.40
C GLU A 332 10.19 -4.63 2.15
N VAL A 333 8.89 -4.81 1.86
CA VAL A 333 8.43 -5.54 0.67
C VAL A 333 8.97 -4.91 -0.63
N ILE A 334 8.93 -3.58 -0.74
CA ILE A 334 9.43 -2.86 -1.92
C ILE A 334 10.91 -3.14 -2.13
N LEU A 335 11.74 -3.02 -1.10
CA LEU A 335 13.17 -3.26 -1.22
C LEU A 335 13.49 -4.71 -1.59
N ARG A 336 12.76 -5.65 -0.98
CA ARG A 336 12.92 -7.07 -1.28
C ARG A 336 12.51 -7.43 -2.69
N VAL A 337 11.42 -6.86 -3.20
CA VAL A 337 10.96 -7.05 -4.58
C VAL A 337 11.97 -6.48 -5.56
N LEU A 338 12.42 -5.24 -5.32
CA LEU A 338 13.37 -4.58 -6.20
C LEU A 338 14.72 -5.32 -6.20
N GLY A 339 15.15 -5.80 -5.04
CA GLY A 339 16.42 -6.50 -4.86
C GLY A 339 16.41 -7.99 -5.23
N ASP A 340 15.32 -8.54 -5.77
CA ASP A 340 15.20 -9.97 -6.09
C ASP A 340 16.31 -10.45 -7.05
N LEU A 341 16.65 -9.62 -8.05
CA LEU A 341 17.77 -9.90 -8.96
C LEU A 341 19.10 -9.95 -8.21
N THR A 342 19.32 -9.02 -7.30
CA THR A 342 20.53 -9.00 -6.45
C THR A 342 20.59 -10.25 -5.57
N GLU A 343 19.50 -10.62 -4.88
CA GLU A 343 19.46 -11.81 -4.01
C GLU A 343 19.84 -13.09 -4.77
N GLN A 344 19.42 -13.23 -6.04
CA GLN A 344 19.75 -14.39 -6.88
C GLN A 344 21.24 -14.50 -7.23
N ASN A 345 21.98 -13.38 -7.23
CA ASN A 345 23.41 -13.33 -7.51
C ASN A 345 24.26 -13.51 -6.24
N VAL A 346 23.66 -13.56 -5.05
CA VAL A 346 24.38 -13.79 -3.80
C VAL A 346 24.47 -15.29 -3.52
N HIS A 347 25.66 -15.84 -3.79
CA HIS A 347 25.96 -17.27 -3.65
C HIS A 347 26.63 -17.64 -2.32
N ALA A 348 27.04 -16.65 -1.53
CA ALA A 348 27.67 -16.90 -0.22
C ALA A 348 26.73 -17.68 0.72
N ASP A 349 27.30 -18.60 1.48
CA ASP A 349 26.58 -19.40 2.48
C ASP A 349 26.33 -18.56 3.75
N PRO A 350 25.07 -18.31 4.17
CA PRO A 350 24.75 -17.61 5.41
C PRO A 350 25.48 -18.16 6.65
N HIS A 351 25.72 -19.46 6.73
CA HIS A 351 26.38 -20.09 7.88
C HIS A 351 27.85 -19.66 8.03
N SER A 352 28.47 -19.18 6.96
CA SER A 352 29.86 -18.71 6.98
C SER A 352 30.04 -17.39 7.74
N PHE A 353 28.96 -16.67 8.05
CA PHE A 353 28.96 -15.40 8.79
C PHE A 353 28.55 -15.57 10.26
N VAL A 354 28.64 -16.78 10.79
CA VAL A 354 28.37 -17.08 12.20
C VAL A 354 29.65 -17.56 12.85
N LEU A 355 30.07 -16.87 13.90
CA LEU A 355 31.24 -17.23 14.69
C LEU A 355 31.00 -18.52 15.50
N PRO A 356 32.06 -19.22 15.95
CA PRO A 356 31.91 -20.43 16.76
C PRO A 356 31.12 -20.25 18.06
N ASP A 357 31.05 -19.02 18.59
CA ASP A 357 30.27 -18.64 19.77
C ASP A 357 28.80 -18.30 19.45
N GLY A 358 28.38 -18.46 18.19
CA GLY A 358 27.03 -18.20 17.71
C GLY A 358 26.75 -16.75 17.36
N ARG A 359 27.72 -15.84 17.52
CA ARG A 359 27.57 -14.42 17.16
C ARG A 359 27.67 -14.18 15.65
N PHE A 360 27.13 -13.07 15.20
CA PHE A 360 27.16 -12.67 13.80
C PHE A 360 28.47 -11.94 13.47
N ASP A 361 29.15 -12.42 12.43
CA ASP A 361 30.41 -11.86 11.93
C ASP A 361 30.14 -10.74 10.91
N LEU A 362 29.73 -9.56 11.42
CA LEU A 362 29.50 -8.39 10.59
C LEU A 362 30.76 -7.94 9.81
N PRO A 363 31.98 -7.89 10.40
CA PRO A 363 33.18 -7.54 9.65
C PRO A 363 33.39 -8.42 8.42
N ARG A 364 33.33 -9.74 8.56
CA ARG A 364 33.48 -10.68 7.43
C ARG A 364 32.38 -10.48 6.39
N LEU A 365 31.15 -10.21 6.82
CA LEU A 365 30.05 -9.94 5.89
C LEU A 365 30.27 -8.66 5.07
N LEU A 366 30.83 -7.61 5.67
CA LEU A 366 31.17 -6.39 4.95
C LEU A 366 32.32 -6.61 3.96
N GLU A 367 33.31 -7.42 4.32
CA GLU A 367 34.40 -7.82 3.41
C GLU A 367 33.84 -8.59 2.20
N GLU A 368 32.93 -9.54 2.43
CA GLU A 368 32.24 -10.25 1.35
C GLU A 368 31.40 -9.30 0.50
N PHE A 369 30.73 -8.33 1.12
CA PHE A 369 29.98 -7.31 0.38
C PHE A 369 30.88 -6.49 -0.54
N VAL A 370 32.10 -6.15 -0.12
CA VAL A 370 33.08 -5.47 -0.99
C VAL A 370 33.43 -6.34 -2.19
N VAL A 371 33.71 -7.64 -1.99
CA VAL A 371 33.99 -8.57 -3.10
C VAL A 371 32.81 -8.62 -4.07
N PHE A 372 31.60 -8.86 -3.54
CA PHE A 372 30.37 -8.88 -4.31
C PHE A 372 30.14 -7.57 -5.09
N TRP A 373 30.37 -6.42 -4.45
CA TRP A 373 30.20 -5.11 -5.05
C TRP A 373 31.18 -4.86 -6.20
N ARG A 374 32.44 -5.32 -6.08
CA ARG A 374 33.43 -5.24 -7.15
C ARG A 374 33.05 -6.08 -8.38
N GLU A 375 32.48 -7.25 -8.15
CA GLU A 375 32.14 -8.21 -9.22
C GLU A 375 30.83 -7.87 -9.92
N HIS A 376 29.81 -7.45 -9.16
CA HIS A 376 28.44 -7.34 -9.67
C HIS A 376 27.88 -5.91 -9.63
N GLY A 377 28.48 -5.00 -8.84
CA GLY A 377 27.89 -3.70 -8.55
C GLY A 377 27.63 -2.84 -9.79
N GLU A 378 28.54 -2.83 -10.78
CA GLU A 378 28.35 -2.07 -12.02
C GLU A 378 27.12 -2.55 -12.80
N VAL A 379 27.04 -3.86 -13.02
CA VAL A 379 25.98 -4.49 -13.81
C VAL A 379 24.65 -4.36 -13.09
N LEU A 380 24.62 -4.61 -11.78
CA LEU A 380 23.41 -4.49 -10.98
C LEU A 380 22.90 -3.05 -10.95
N ILE A 381 23.74 -2.03 -10.77
CA ILE A 381 23.26 -0.62 -10.82
C ILE A 381 22.61 -0.28 -12.16
N GLN A 382 23.12 -0.82 -13.28
CA GLN A 382 22.56 -0.56 -14.61
C GLN A 382 21.26 -1.32 -14.87
N GLN A 383 21.10 -2.50 -14.28
CA GLN A 383 19.93 -3.37 -14.45
C GLN A 383 18.82 -3.06 -13.43
N GLU A 384 19.19 -2.58 -12.24
CA GLU A 384 18.32 -2.10 -11.18
C GLU A 384 17.59 -0.87 -11.71
N GLY A 385 16.38 -1.07 -12.23
CA GLY A 385 15.59 0.00 -12.84
C GLY A 385 15.53 1.25 -11.94
N TYR A 386 15.62 1.10 -10.62
CA TYR A 386 15.69 2.15 -9.61
C TYR A 386 17.12 2.69 -9.39
N HIS A 387 17.69 3.34 -10.40
CA HIS A 387 19.05 3.85 -10.41
C HIS A 387 19.40 4.72 -9.19
N GLU A 388 18.52 5.60 -8.73
CA GLU A 388 18.82 6.47 -7.58
C GLU A 388 18.89 5.73 -6.24
N ALA A 389 18.18 4.61 -6.14
CA ALA A 389 18.11 3.77 -4.95
C ALA A 389 18.94 2.48 -5.05
N ALA A 390 19.56 2.22 -6.21
CA ALA A 390 20.22 0.94 -6.53
C ALA A 390 21.21 0.49 -5.45
N CYS A 391 22.09 1.36 -4.97
CA CYS A 391 23.04 1.03 -3.90
C CYS A 391 22.36 0.51 -2.62
N GLN A 392 21.27 1.16 -2.22
CA GLN A 392 20.52 0.76 -1.02
C GLN A 392 19.77 -0.55 -1.26
N ILE A 393 19.17 -0.72 -2.44
CA ILE A 393 18.47 -1.96 -2.82
C ILE A 393 19.46 -3.14 -2.81
N ILE A 394 20.64 -2.96 -3.42
CA ILE A 394 21.67 -3.99 -3.53
C ILE A 394 22.18 -4.41 -2.15
N LEU A 395 22.56 -3.45 -1.28
CA LEU A 395 23.03 -3.80 0.07
C LEU A 395 21.93 -4.46 0.90
N MET A 396 20.69 -3.96 0.81
CA MET A 396 19.56 -4.56 1.54
C MET A 396 19.29 -5.99 1.08
N ALA A 397 19.31 -6.25 -0.22
CA ALA A 397 19.15 -7.60 -0.78
C ALA A 397 20.26 -8.54 -0.31
N PHE A 398 21.51 -8.07 -0.34
CA PHE A 398 22.67 -8.82 0.16
C PHE A 398 22.52 -9.18 1.65
N LEU A 399 22.15 -8.20 2.47
CA LEU A 399 21.89 -8.41 3.90
C LEU A 399 20.70 -9.34 4.14
N HIS A 400 19.58 -9.18 3.43
CA HIS A 400 18.44 -10.07 3.55
C HIS A 400 18.81 -11.52 3.22
N ARG A 401 19.62 -11.75 2.18
CA ARG A 401 20.03 -13.11 1.79
C ARG A 401 20.88 -13.80 2.86
N LEU A 402 21.73 -13.06 3.57
CA LEU A 402 22.72 -13.62 4.50
C LEU A 402 22.30 -13.55 5.97
N VAL A 403 21.51 -12.56 6.37
CA VAL A 403 21.03 -12.40 7.75
C VAL A 403 19.80 -13.27 8.02
N ASN A 404 18.88 -13.41 7.06
CA ASN A 404 17.59 -14.08 7.29
C ASN A 404 17.70 -15.59 7.61
N GLY A 405 18.90 -16.18 7.52
CA GLY A 405 19.20 -17.56 7.92
C GLY A 405 19.31 -17.78 9.44
N GLY A 406 19.41 -16.71 10.23
CA GLY A 406 19.50 -16.81 11.70
C GLY A 406 19.16 -15.53 12.49
N GLY A 407 19.07 -14.37 11.83
CA GLY A 407 18.76 -13.08 12.47
C GLY A 407 17.64 -12.31 11.77
N HIS A 408 17.41 -11.09 12.26
CA HIS A 408 16.39 -10.16 11.78
C HIS A 408 17.04 -8.88 11.27
N LEU A 409 16.55 -8.38 10.14
CA LEU A 409 16.96 -7.13 9.53
C LEU A 409 15.80 -6.14 9.61
N ASP A 410 15.93 -5.11 10.44
CA ASP A 410 14.91 -4.07 10.57
C ASP A 410 15.37 -2.75 9.94
N ARG A 411 14.40 -1.96 9.48
CA ARG A 411 14.58 -0.52 9.19
C ARG A 411 13.69 0.26 10.16
N GLU A 412 14.15 1.42 10.61
CA GLU A 412 13.42 2.28 11.57
C GLU A 412 13.21 1.67 12.97
N TYR A 413 14.29 1.36 13.68
CA TYR A 413 14.22 1.23 15.14
C TYR A 413 14.42 2.59 15.80
N ALA A 414 13.36 3.41 15.86
CA ALA A 414 13.20 4.48 16.84
C ALA A 414 11.84 5.15 16.70
N ALA A 415 11.10 5.23 17.81
CA ALA A 415 9.99 6.15 17.98
C ALA A 415 10.45 7.61 17.68
N GLY A 416 10.22 8.07 16.45
CA GLY A 416 10.40 9.47 16.06
C GLY A 416 11.27 9.73 14.82
N ARG A 417 10.57 10.15 13.74
CA ARG A 417 10.89 11.03 12.59
C ARG A 417 12.28 11.04 11.91
N LYS A 418 13.33 10.38 12.41
CA LYS A 418 14.63 10.21 11.72
C LYS A 418 15.02 8.74 11.78
N ARG A 419 15.30 8.17 10.60
CA ARG A 419 15.25 6.74 10.28
C ARG A 419 16.65 6.15 10.17
N MET A 420 16.95 5.14 10.98
CA MET A 420 18.17 4.33 10.78
C MET A 420 17.97 3.44 9.55
N ASP A 421 18.99 3.35 8.70
CA ASP A 421 18.86 2.63 7.45
C ASP A 421 18.87 1.12 7.63
N VAL A 422 19.74 0.59 8.51
CA VAL A 422 19.88 -0.84 8.77
C VAL A 422 20.07 -1.10 10.27
N TYR A 423 19.26 -2.00 10.81
CA TYR A 423 19.40 -2.57 12.15
C TYR A 423 19.43 -4.09 12.05
N ILE A 424 20.46 -4.73 12.57
CA ILE A 424 20.55 -6.20 12.60
C ILE A 424 20.37 -6.66 14.04
N ARG A 425 19.46 -7.62 14.24
CA ARG A 425 19.29 -8.34 15.50
C ARG A 425 19.62 -9.81 15.28
N TRP A 426 20.66 -10.28 15.95
CA TRP A 426 21.11 -11.66 15.83
C TRP A 426 20.99 -12.39 17.17
N PRO A 427 20.07 -13.36 17.30
CA PRO A 427 19.95 -14.17 18.50
C PRO A 427 21.15 -15.12 18.62
N TYR A 428 21.74 -15.21 19.81
CA TYR A 428 22.79 -16.16 20.12
C TYR A 428 22.68 -16.64 21.58
N THR A 429 23.32 -17.75 21.91
CA THR A 429 23.34 -18.29 23.27
C THR A 429 24.70 -17.99 23.89
N SER A 430 24.73 -17.38 25.07
CA SER A 430 25.97 -17.14 25.81
C SER A 430 26.60 -18.47 26.25
N PRO A 431 27.90 -18.48 26.61
CA PRO A 431 28.54 -19.66 27.20
C PRO A 431 27.82 -20.20 28.44
N ASP A 432 27.11 -19.32 29.17
CA ASP A 432 26.33 -19.66 30.38
C ASP A 432 24.92 -20.20 30.06
N GLY A 433 24.58 -20.36 28.77
CA GLY A 433 23.28 -20.88 28.33
C GLY A 433 22.17 -19.84 28.21
N GLU A 434 22.47 -18.56 28.44
CA GLU A 434 21.49 -17.46 28.34
C GLU A 434 21.24 -17.07 26.88
N ARG A 435 19.98 -16.87 26.50
CA ARG A 435 19.64 -16.36 25.17
C ARG A 435 19.78 -14.84 25.12
N LEU A 436 20.72 -14.37 24.31
CA LEU A 436 21.02 -12.97 24.10
C LEU A 436 20.76 -12.57 22.66
N THR A 437 20.77 -11.26 22.40
CA THR A 437 20.64 -10.70 21.04
C THR A 437 21.76 -9.70 20.79
N GLN A 438 22.62 -10.01 19.82
CA GLN A 438 23.58 -9.06 19.27
C GLN A 438 22.83 -8.05 18.41
N ARG A 439 23.26 -6.79 18.47
CA ARG A 439 22.60 -5.65 17.84
C ARG A 439 23.63 -4.84 17.07
N GLU A 440 23.44 -4.69 15.77
CA GLU A 440 24.33 -3.90 14.90
C GLU A 440 23.54 -2.80 14.21
N ALA A 441 24.14 -1.62 14.12
CA ALA A 441 23.55 -0.45 13.49
C ALA A 441 24.39 0.02 12.30
N MET A 442 23.73 0.31 11.19
CA MET A 442 24.37 0.80 9.97
C MET A 442 23.59 1.95 9.33
N GLU A 443 24.33 2.94 8.88
CA GLU A 443 23.85 4.13 8.18
C GLU A 443 24.41 4.14 6.75
N LEU A 444 23.57 4.49 5.76
CA LEU A 444 23.93 4.43 4.35
C LEU A 444 23.94 5.85 3.76
N LYS A 445 24.99 6.17 3.00
CA LYS A 445 25.08 7.41 2.22
C LYS A 445 25.51 7.11 0.79
N VAL A 446 25.04 7.95 -0.13
CA VAL A 446 25.46 7.90 -1.54
C VAL A 446 26.16 9.22 -1.85
N TRP A 447 27.43 9.15 -2.22
CA TRP A 447 28.20 10.31 -2.66
C TRP A 447 27.94 10.54 -4.14
N ARG A 448 27.07 11.53 -4.43
CA ARG A 448 26.62 11.84 -5.79
C ARG A 448 27.61 12.75 -6.52
N PRO A 449 27.63 12.73 -7.87
CA PRO A 449 28.39 13.69 -8.66
C PRO A 449 28.04 15.13 -8.28
N GLY A 450 29.06 15.96 -8.00
CA GLY A 450 28.89 17.37 -7.65
C GLY A 450 28.37 17.64 -6.22
N ALA A 451 28.18 16.62 -5.39
CA ALA A 451 27.84 16.77 -3.98
C ALA A 451 29.08 16.76 -3.08
N ASP A 452 28.98 17.41 -1.92
CA ASP A 452 29.99 17.32 -0.86
C ASP A 452 30.08 15.91 -0.28
N ASP A 453 31.22 15.59 0.34
CA ASP A 453 31.42 14.31 1.01
C ASP A 453 30.34 14.09 2.09
N PRO A 454 29.52 13.03 1.99
CA PRO A 454 28.44 12.81 2.93
C PRO A 454 28.92 12.26 4.29
N GLU A 455 30.21 11.98 4.48
CA GLU A 455 30.76 11.42 5.72
C GLU A 455 30.34 12.20 6.97
N PRO A 456 30.52 13.54 7.08
CA PRO A 456 30.19 14.25 8.32
C PRO A 456 28.69 14.16 8.65
N ALA A 457 27.84 14.24 7.63
CA ALA A 457 26.39 14.12 7.79
C ALA A 457 25.98 12.68 8.17
N GLY A 458 26.65 11.67 7.60
CA GLY A 458 26.48 10.26 7.93
C GLY A 458 26.87 9.95 9.36
N LEU A 459 28.06 10.39 9.81
CA LEU A 459 28.53 10.20 11.18
C LEU A 459 27.60 10.86 12.20
N ALA A 460 27.17 12.10 11.95
CA ALA A 460 26.23 12.78 12.83
C ALA A 460 24.86 12.08 12.89
N GLN A 461 24.45 11.41 11.82
CA GLN A 461 23.21 10.63 11.79
C GLN A 461 23.34 9.30 12.52
N LEU A 462 24.40 8.53 12.24
CA LEU A 462 24.70 7.28 12.93
C LEU A 462 24.82 7.50 14.44
N ASP A 463 25.49 8.56 14.89
CA ASP A 463 25.68 8.89 16.30
C ASP A 463 24.36 9.01 17.08
N ARG A 464 23.35 9.66 16.48
CA ARG A 464 22.01 9.78 17.08
C ARG A 464 21.31 8.44 17.21
N TYR A 465 21.57 7.50 16.29
CA TYR A 465 20.99 6.16 16.38
C TYR A 465 21.69 5.31 17.41
N LEU A 466 23.02 5.34 17.44
CA LEU A 466 23.81 4.65 18.45
C LEU A 466 23.40 5.08 19.86
N ASP A 467 23.17 6.38 20.06
CA ASP A 467 22.67 6.92 21.32
C ASP A 467 21.31 6.33 21.72
N ARG A 468 20.32 6.37 20.81
CA ARG A 468 18.97 5.83 21.05
C ARG A 468 18.95 4.33 21.31
N LEU A 469 19.84 3.58 20.65
CA LEU A 469 19.93 2.12 20.78
C LEU A 469 20.84 1.68 21.93
N THR A 470 21.50 2.63 22.59
CA THR A 470 22.55 2.37 23.59
C THR A 470 23.65 1.45 23.03
N LEU A 471 24.08 1.74 21.79
CA LEU A 471 25.16 1.04 21.11
C LEU A 471 26.43 1.89 21.12
N THR A 472 27.57 1.23 21.22
CA THR A 472 28.90 1.89 21.26
C THR A 472 29.62 1.86 19.92
N THR A 473 29.19 1.00 19.00
CA THR A 473 29.79 0.76 17.68
C THR A 473 28.70 0.76 16.61
N GLY A 474 29.09 1.05 15.37
CA GLY A 474 28.22 1.03 14.20
C GLY A 474 29.01 1.17 12.91
N VAL A 475 28.31 1.10 11.78
CA VAL A 475 28.92 1.15 10.45
C VAL A 475 28.33 2.29 9.63
N LEU A 476 29.18 3.13 9.06
CA LEU A 476 28.79 4.09 8.03
C LEU A 476 29.24 3.55 6.67
N VAL A 477 28.29 3.27 5.78
CA VAL A 477 28.56 2.85 4.40
C VAL A 477 28.36 4.02 3.45
N ILE A 478 29.40 4.39 2.70
CA ILE A 478 29.35 5.44 1.68
C ILE A 478 29.56 4.82 0.31
N PHE A 479 28.53 4.91 -0.53
CA PHE A 479 28.59 4.53 -1.94
C PHE A 479 29.10 5.69 -2.80
N ASP A 480 30.33 5.60 -3.30
CA ASP A 480 30.94 6.60 -4.17
C ASP A 480 30.47 6.41 -5.62
N ARG A 481 29.57 7.30 -6.05
CA ARG A 481 29.02 7.32 -7.41
C ARG A 481 29.58 8.47 -8.25
N ARG A 482 30.64 9.13 -7.78
CA ARG A 482 31.27 10.20 -8.54
C ARG A 482 31.98 9.64 -9.77
N PRO A 483 32.10 10.41 -10.87
CA PRO A 483 32.91 9.99 -12.02
C PRO A 483 34.38 9.78 -11.69
N GLN A 484 34.87 10.40 -10.60
CA GLN A 484 36.25 10.29 -10.11
C GLN A 484 36.46 9.15 -9.11
N ALA A 485 35.41 8.36 -8.82
CA ALA A 485 35.52 7.21 -7.93
C ALA A 485 36.55 6.19 -8.49
N PRO A 486 37.22 5.42 -7.63
CA PRO A 486 38.15 4.39 -8.07
C PRO A 486 37.51 3.40 -9.08
N PRO A 487 38.33 2.80 -9.96
CA PRO A 487 37.88 1.70 -10.81
C PRO A 487 37.22 0.60 -9.98
N TRP A 488 36.21 -0.08 -10.55
CA TRP A 488 35.42 -1.08 -9.81
C TRP A 488 36.25 -2.11 -9.04
N LYS A 489 37.34 -2.60 -9.63
CA LYS A 489 38.25 -3.58 -9.00
C LYS A 489 38.96 -3.08 -7.75
N GLU A 490 39.06 -1.76 -7.56
CA GLU A 490 39.76 -1.09 -6.46
C GLU A 490 38.80 -0.47 -5.44
N ARG A 491 37.48 -0.52 -5.67
CA ARG A 491 36.46 0.03 -4.75
C ARG A 491 36.41 -0.75 -3.44
N GLY A 492 36.08 -0.12 -2.32
CA GLY A 492 36.07 -0.78 -1.02
C GLY A 492 37.33 -0.46 -0.20
N SER A 493 37.17 0.46 0.75
CA SER A 493 38.13 0.72 1.82
C SER A 493 37.42 0.67 3.17
N PHE A 494 38.14 0.20 4.19
CA PHE A 494 37.71 0.20 5.57
C PHE A 494 38.58 1.16 6.37
N ASP A 495 37.95 2.09 7.07
CA ASP A 495 38.60 3.07 7.93
C ASP A 495 37.90 3.12 9.29
N LEU A 496 38.57 3.67 10.30
CA LEU A 496 37.95 4.02 11.58
C LEU A 496 37.62 5.51 11.58
N ALA A 497 36.37 5.84 11.94
CA ALA A 497 35.91 7.20 12.07
C ALA A 497 35.36 7.44 13.49
N THR A 498 35.39 8.71 13.91
CA THR A 498 34.90 9.12 15.24
C THR A 498 33.62 9.93 15.07
N THR A 499 32.55 9.53 15.74
CA THR A 499 31.28 10.28 15.72
C THR A 499 31.38 11.58 16.54
N PRO A 500 30.43 12.53 16.41
CA PRO A 500 30.42 13.75 17.22
C PRO A 500 30.45 13.53 18.74
N SER A 501 29.84 12.45 19.23
CA SER A 501 29.87 12.08 20.65
C SER A 501 31.11 11.25 21.05
N GLY A 502 32.08 11.04 20.15
CA GLY A 502 33.34 10.34 20.43
C GLY A 502 33.30 8.82 20.28
N ARG A 503 32.25 8.24 19.69
CA ARG A 503 32.16 6.79 19.45
C ARG A 503 33.03 6.39 18.27
N GLN A 504 33.75 5.27 18.37
CA GLN A 504 34.49 4.68 17.25
C GLN A 504 33.52 3.87 16.38
N VAL A 505 33.49 4.15 15.08
CA VAL A 505 32.64 3.47 14.10
C VAL A 505 33.45 3.04 12.89
N THR A 506 33.01 1.97 12.24
CA THR A 506 33.61 1.51 10.98
C THR A 506 33.08 2.36 9.83
N LEU A 507 33.99 2.92 9.03
CA LEU A 507 33.68 3.60 7.78
C LEU A 507 34.00 2.67 6.62
N LEU A 508 32.99 2.33 5.81
CA LEU A 508 33.13 1.56 4.58
C LEU A 508 32.85 2.47 3.38
N ARG A 509 33.82 2.63 2.48
CA ARG A 509 33.64 3.38 1.22
C ARG A 509 33.69 2.44 0.02
N VAL A 510 32.63 2.37 -0.78
CA VAL A 510 32.43 1.41 -1.88
C VAL A 510 31.92 2.04 -3.17
#